data_AF-A0A7H0H206-F1
#
_entry.id   AF-A0A7H0H206-F1
#
_cell.length_a   1.000
_cell.length_b   1.000
_cell.length_c   1.000
_cell.angle_alpha   90.00
_cell.angle_beta   90.00
_cell.angle_gamma   90.00
#
_symmetry.space_group_name_H-M   'P 1'
#
loop_
_entity.id
_entity.type
_entity.pdbx_description
1 polymer ?
#
loop_
_entity_poly.entity_id
_entity_poly.type
_entity_poly.pdbx_seq_one_letter_code
_entity_poly.pdbx_strand_id
1 'polypeptide(L)'
;MVADAGMLSADNLNGLEDAGCRFIVASRQSHVPYDLGDHFERHGNYTPDDSTIETTRDMGTGRQRRTRRVVYHYSFKRHKRDDKTINAQGVKAEKVADGLRPVARDRFVTVTTDADGKKAEVNWDVIERARFCAGFKGYVTNIGADVMDGAAVVAAYRDLWHVEESFRMAKGDLQARPIFHRKRESIDEYSVF
;
A
#
# COMPACT_ATOMS: atom_id res chain seq x y z
N MET A 1 -16.04 0.09 -5.12
CA MET A 1 -15.66 1.10 -4.09
C MET A 1 -14.16 1.21 -4.06
N VAL A 2 -13.61 2.41 -4.00
CA VAL A 2 -12.17 2.62 -3.87
C VAL A 2 -11.92 3.35 -2.55
N ALA A 3 -10.94 2.91 -1.76
CA ALA A 3 -10.69 3.45 -0.42
C ALA A 3 -9.22 3.44 0.01
N ASP A 4 -8.90 4.26 1.01
CA ASP A 4 -7.55 4.37 1.57
C ASP A 4 -7.17 3.17 2.47
N ALA A 5 -5.89 3.09 2.84
CA ALA A 5 -5.32 1.98 3.59
C ALA A 5 -5.90 1.78 5.01
N GLY A 6 -6.59 2.78 5.57
CA GLY A 6 -7.35 2.70 6.82
C GLY A 6 -8.56 1.76 6.73
N MET A 7 -9.07 1.49 5.52
CA MET A 7 -10.13 0.50 5.29
C MET A 7 -9.61 -0.94 5.09
N LEU A 8 -8.28 -1.16 5.15
CA LEU A 8 -7.65 -2.47 4.86
C LEU A 8 -7.72 -3.48 6.02
N SER A 9 -8.66 -3.37 6.96
CA SER A 9 -8.86 -4.41 7.97
C SER A 9 -9.60 -5.60 7.38
N ALA A 10 -9.29 -6.81 7.84
CA ALA A 10 -9.95 -8.02 7.35
C ALA A 10 -11.47 -7.96 7.55
N ASP A 11 -11.93 -7.47 8.71
CA ASP A 11 -13.36 -7.35 9.02
C ASP A 11 -14.08 -6.38 8.08
N ASN A 12 -13.47 -5.22 7.78
CA ASN A 12 -14.05 -4.27 6.83
C ASN A 12 -14.18 -4.88 5.44
N LEU A 13 -13.11 -5.54 4.95
CA LEU A 13 -13.11 -6.15 3.63
C LEU A 13 -14.08 -7.34 3.54
N ASN A 14 -14.20 -8.15 4.60
CA ASN A 14 -15.18 -9.23 4.66
C ASN A 14 -16.61 -8.66 4.58
N GLY A 15 -16.90 -7.60 5.35
CA GLY A 15 -18.21 -6.93 5.30
C GLY A 15 -18.55 -6.37 3.92
N LEU A 16 -17.56 -5.84 3.18
CA LEU A 16 -17.76 -5.39 1.80
C LEU A 16 -18.09 -6.56 0.86
N GLU A 17 -17.36 -7.67 0.96
CA GLU A 17 -17.61 -8.87 0.16
C GLU A 17 -18.95 -9.50 0.46
N ASP A 18 -19.33 -9.59 1.73
CA ASP A 18 -20.60 -10.16 2.19
C ASP A 18 -21.79 -9.31 1.71
N ALA A 19 -21.58 -7.99 1.55
CA ALA A 19 -22.52 -7.08 0.92
C ALA A 19 -22.49 -7.12 -0.63
N GLY A 20 -21.76 -8.05 -1.24
CA GLY A 20 -21.65 -8.20 -2.70
C GLY A 20 -20.86 -7.09 -3.40
N CYS A 21 -20.09 -6.30 -2.64
CA CYS A 21 -19.41 -5.13 -3.18
C CYS A 21 -18.04 -5.49 -3.80
N ARG A 22 -17.75 -4.91 -4.95
CA ARG A 22 -16.40 -4.89 -5.53
C ARG A 22 -15.58 -3.75 -4.95
N PHE A 23 -14.32 -3.98 -4.62
CA PHE A 23 -13.47 -2.95 -4.03
C PHE A 23 -12.04 -2.91 -4.57
N ILE A 24 -11.39 -1.75 -4.42
CA ILE A 24 -9.94 -1.56 -4.57
C ILE A 24 -9.47 -0.72 -3.37
N VAL A 25 -8.59 -1.26 -2.54
CA VAL A 25 -8.09 -0.57 -1.34
C VAL A 25 -6.58 -0.47 -1.38
N ALA A 26 -6.00 0.67 -0.99
CA ALA A 26 -4.55 0.81 -0.95
C ALA A 26 -3.92 -0.16 0.08
N SER A 27 -2.84 -0.85 -0.32
CA SER A 27 -2.03 -1.68 0.55
C SER A 27 -0.75 -0.97 0.97
N ARG A 28 -0.31 -1.23 2.20
CA ARG A 28 0.95 -0.70 2.73
C ARG A 28 2.15 -1.27 1.96
N GLN A 29 3.13 -0.42 1.69
CA GLN A 29 4.41 -0.80 1.05
C GLN A 29 5.18 -1.83 1.87
N SER A 30 5.04 -1.85 3.19
CA SER A 30 5.72 -2.80 4.08
C SER A 30 5.41 -4.27 3.80
N HIS A 31 4.33 -4.56 3.05
CA HIS A 31 3.98 -5.91 2.63
C HIS A 31 4.73 -6.40 1.39
N VAL A 32 5.35 -5.49 0.62
CA VAL A 32 6.08 -5.84 -0.62
C VAL A 32 7.03 -7.04 -0.45
N PRO A 33 7.89 -7.13 0.59
CA PRO A 33 8.82 -8.26 0.71
C PRO A 33 8.11 -9.59 0.97
N TYR A 34 6.96 -9.58 1.64
CA TYR A 34 6.21 -10.81 1.93
C TYR A 34 5.43 -11.28 0.70
N ASP A 35 4.89 -10.34 -0.05
CA ASP A 35 3.99 -10.60 -1.17
C ASP A 35 4.73 -10.87 -2.48
N LEU A 36 5.90 -10.24 -2.66
CA LEU A 36 6.70 -10.31 -3.87
C LEU A 36 8.01 -11.09 -3.68
N GLY A 37 8.31 -11.60 -2.49
CA GLY A 37 9.52 -12.37 -2.21
C GLY A 37 9.73 -13.50 -3.22
N ASP A 38 8.75 -14.40 -3.30
CA ASP A 38 8.71 -15.49 -4.27
C ASP A 38 8.83 -15.02 -5.74
N HIS A 39 8.18 -13.90 -6.09
CA HIS A 39 8.25 -13.36 -7.45
C HIS A 39 9.68 -12.93 -7.78
N PHE A 40 10.33 -12.21 -6.87
CA PHE A 40 11.70 -11.74 -7.10
C PHE A 40 12.74 -12.84 -7.05
N GLU A 41 12.53 -13.89 -6.26
CA GLU A 41 13.37 -15.10 -6.30
C GLU A 41 13.31 -15.81 -7.65
N ARG A 42 12.13 -15.86 -8.28
CA ARG A 42 11.91 -16.57 -9.55
C ARG A 42 12.26 -15.75 -10.80
N HIS A 43 12.01 -14.45 -10.77
CA HIS A 43 12.08 -13.57 -11.95
C HIS A 43 13.15 -12.48 -11.84
N GLY A 44 13.87 -12.42 -10.71
CA GLY A 44 14.77 -11.32 -10.37
C GLY A 44 14.03 -10.10 -9.83
N ASN A 45 14.78 -9.16 -9.25
CA ASN A 45 14.24 -7.95 -8.63
C ASN A 45 14.13 -6.75 -9.59
N TYR A 46 14.46 -6.93 -10.87
CA TYR A 46 14.26 -5.89 -11.87
C TYR A 46 12.77 -5.72 -12.15
N THR A 47 12.27 -4.49 -11.99
CA THR A 47 10.88 -4.13 -12.27
C THR A 47 10.85 -2.94 -13.21
N PRO A 48 10.32 -3.07 -14.45
CA PRO A 48 10.21 -1.96 -15.39
C PRO A 48 9.38 -0.81 -14.82
N ASP A 49 9.68 0.43 -15.22
CA ASP A 49 8.87 1.58 -14.81
C ASP A 49 7.43 1.45 -15.31
N ASP A 50 6.49 1.93 -14.49
CA ASP A 50 5.04 1.87 -14.68
C ASP A 50 4.43 0.45 -14.83
N SER A 51 5.20 -0.61 -14.56
CA SER A 51 4.71 -1.98 -14.59
C SER A 51 3.90 -2.38 -13.34
N THR A 52 3.16 -3.48 -13.47
CA THR A 52 2.40 -4.10 -12.39
C THR A 52 2.80 -5.55 -12.16
N ILE A 53 2.88 -5.95 -10.89
CA ILE A 53 3.09 -7.33 -10.45
C ILE A 53 1.87 -7.74 -9.62
N GLU A 54 1.32 -8.92 -9.89
CA GLU A 54 0.14 -9.42 -9.20
C GLU A 54 0.46 -10.63 -8.34
N THR A 55 -0.19 -10.70 -7.19
CA THR A 55 -0.07 -11.79 -6.22
C THR A 55 -1.39 -11.98 -5.49
N THR A 56 -1.42 -12.91 -4.54
CA THR A 56 -2.53 -13.10 -3.64
C THR A 56 -2.06 -13.04 -2.20
N ARG A 57 -2.91 -12.55 -1.31
CA ARG A 57 -2.62 -12.47 0.12
C ARG A 57 -3.81 -12.95 0.92
N ASP A 58 -3.54 -13.79 1.91
CA ASP A 58 -4.52 -14.16 2.91
C ASP A 58 -4.67 -13.06 3.96
N MET A 59 -5.91 -12.68 4.22
CA MET A 59 -6.24 -11.62 5.16
C MET A 59 -7.27 -12.11 6.17
N GLY A 60 -7.02 -11.81 7.45
CA GLY A 60 -7.84 -12.28 8.57
C GLY A 60 -7.31 -13.59 9.17
N THR A 61 -7.98 -14.05 10.22
CA THR A 61 -7.60 -15.26 10.97
C THR A 61 -8.80 -16.19 11.14
N GLY A 62 -8.53 -17.49 11.28
CA GLY A 62 -9.58 -18.50 11.47
C GLY A 62 -10.66 -18.43 10.39
N ARG A 63 -11.93 -18.36 10.80
CA ARG A 63 -13.10 -18.28 9.91
C ARG A 63 -13.20 -16.99 9.10
N GLN A 64 -12.48 -15.94 9.50
CA GLN A 64 -12.46 -14.66 8.79
C GLN A 64 -11.35 -14.59 7.74
N ARG A 65 -10.50 -15.62 7.61
CA ARG A 65 -9.41 -15.65 6.63
C ARG A 65 -9.99 -15.76 5.21
N ARG A 66 -9.62 -14.82 4.34
CA ARG A 66 -9.96 -14.83 2.91
C ARG A 66 -8.74 -14.47 2.07
N THR A 67 -8.54 -15.21 0.99
CA THR A 67 -7.50 -14.94 -0.01
C THR A 67 -7.96 -13.84 -0.94
N ARG A 68 -7.14 -12.81 -1.11
CA ARG A 68 -7.46 -11.65 -1.97
C ARG A 68 -6.36 -11.37 -2.97
N ARG A 69 -6.74 -10.83 -4.11
CA ARG A 69 -5.80 -10.37 -5.13
C ARG A 69 -5.12 -9.10 -4.67
N VAL A 70 -3.81 -9.02 -4.89
CA VAL A 70 -3.00 -7.83 -4.61
C VAL A 70 -2.25 -7.45 -5.88
N VAL A 71 -2.41 -6.21 -6.30
CA VAL A 71 -1.72 -5.61 -7.44
C VAL A 71 -0.69 -4.64 -6.90
N TYR A 72 0.58 -4.82 -7.27
CA TYR A 72 1.66 -3.89 -6.99
C TYR A 72 2.02 -3.12 -8.24
N HIS A 73 2.03 -1.79 -8.14
CA HIS A 73 2.51 -0.89 -9.18
C HIS A 73 3.88 -0.37 -8.82
N TYR A 74 4.82 -0.43 -9.75
CA TYR A 74 6.15 0.18 -9.58
C TYR A 74 6.24 1.52 -10.31
N SER A 75 6.86 2.50 -9.66
CA SER A 75 7.17 3.79 -10.27
C SER A 75 8.55 4.27 -9.88
N PHE A 76 9.39 4.53 -10.88
CA PHE A 76 10.73 5.09 -10.68
C PHE A 76 10.68 6.50 -10.08
N LYS A 77 9.71 7.33 -10.49
CA LYS A 77 9.45 8.64 -9.88
C LYS A 77 9.11 8.54 -8.39
N ARG A 78 8.38 7.49 -7.98
CA ARG A 78 8.10 7.22 -6.56
C ARG A 78 9.37 6.73 -5.87
N HIS A 79 10.09 5.80 -6.48
CA HIS A 79 11.34 5.26 -5.93
C HIS A 79 12.33 6.38 -5.57
N LYS A 80 12.59 7.33 -6.48
CA LYS A 80 13.48 8.47 -6.20
C LYS A 80 13.02 9.35 -5.02
N ARG A 81 11.71 9.54 -4.85
CA ARG A 81 11.17 10.33 -3.72
C ARG A 81 11.25 9.57 -2.41
N ASP A 82 10.93 8.29 -2.44
CA ASP A 82 11.02 7.40 -1.29
C ASP A 82 12.49 7.31 -0.83
N ASP A 83 13.43 7.11 -1.76
CA ASP A 83 14.87 7.02 -1.49
C ASP A 83 15.42 8.31 -0.86
N LYS A 84 15.06 9.49 -1.37
CA LYS A 84 15.43 10.77 -0.75
C LYS A 84 14.94 10.86 0.70
N THR A 85 13.71 10.40 0.95
CA THR A 85 13.11 10.42 2.29
C THR A 85 13.81 9.42 3.22
N ILE A 86 14.12 8.22 2.72
CA ILE A 86 14.84 7.19 3.45
C ILE A 86 16.24 7.69 3.82
N ASN A 87 16.99 8.27 2.87
CA ASN A 87 18.33 8.80 3.13
C ASN A 87 18.31 9.92 4.19
N ALA A 88 17.34 10.84 4.12
CA ALA A 88 17.19 11.88 5.14
C ALA A 88 16.84 11.32 6.53
N GLN A 89 16.07 10.24 6.60
CA GLN A 89 15.76 9.53 7.85
C GLN A 89 16.97 8.72 8.36
N GLY A 90 17.78 8.15 7.47
CA GLY A 90 19.03 7.45 7.80
C GLY A 90 20.04 8.37 8.48
N VAL A 91 20.32 9.53 7.87
CA VAL A 91 21.18 10.57 8.47
C VAL A 91 20.68 11.02 9.84
N LYS A 92 19.35 11.07 10.02
CA LYS A 92 18.75 11.40 11.32
C LYS A 92 19.00 10.31 12.36
N ALA A 93 18.97 9.04 11.96
CA ALA A 93 19.22 7.90 12.83
C ALA A 93 20.71 7.79 13.21
N GLU A 94 21.62 8.01 12.25
CA GLU A 94 23.07 8.10 12.50
C GLU A 94 23.38 9.14 13.58
N LYS A 95 22.83 10.35 13.46
CA LYS A 95 23.00 11.39 14.49
C LYS A 95 22.50 10.98 15.88
N VAL A 96 21.49 10.12 15.98
CA VAL A 96 21.00 9.61 17.28
C VAL A 96 21.95 8.54 17.81
N ALA A 97 22.46 7.66 16.95
CA ALA A 97 23.44 6.64 17.33
C ALA A 97 24.79 7.24 17.75
N ASP A 98 25.24 8.29 17.08
CA ASP A 98 26.49 9.02 17.38
C ASP A 98 26.38 9.93 18.61
N GLY A 99 25.20 10.00 19.26
CA GLY A 99 24.96 10.87 20.42
C GLY A 99 24.87 12.37 20.07
N LEU A 100 24.85 12.74 18.79
CA LEU A 100 24.67 14.12 18.31
C LEU A 100 23.23 14.62 18.46
N ARG A 101 22.29 13.72 18.74
CA ARG A 101 20.89 13.99 19.09
C ARG A 101 20.48 13.13 20.29
N PRO A 102 19.50 13.57 21.11
CA PRO A 102 18.96 12.75 22.19
C PRO A 102 18.43 11.40 21.67
N VAL A 103 18.59 10.36 22.48
CA VAL A 103 18.07 9.01 22.18
C VAL A 103 16.56 9.07 21.93
N ALA A 104 16.16 8.79 20.70
CA ALA A 104 14.79 8.78 20.24
C ALA A 104 14.52 7.51 19.41
N ARG A 105 13.30 6.98 19.50
CA ARG A 105 12.83 5.84 18.71
C ARG A 105 12.40 6.28 17.30
N ASP A 106 13.29 7.00 16.61
CA ASP A 106 13.11 7.38 15.21
C ASP A 106 13.03 6.10 14.34
N ARG A 107 12.42 6.19 13.15
CA ARG A 107 12.07 5.03 12.28
C ARG A 107 13.20 4.02 12.05
N PHE A 108 14.46 4.47 11.98
CA PHE A 108 15.63 3.63 11.70
C PHE A 108 16.58 3.54 12.90
N VAL A 109 16.08 3.78 14.12
CA VAL A 109 16.87 3.66 15.35
C VAL A 109 16.36 2.49 16.16
N THR A 110 17.25 1.56 16.48
CA THR A 110 17.03 0.57 17.52
C THR A 110 17.52 1.14 18.84
N VAL A 111 16.66 1.17 19.86
CA VAL A 111 17.03 1.60 21.22
C VAL A 111 17.03 0.38 22.12
N THR A 112 18.19 0.05 22.67
CA THR A 112 18.37 -0.98 23.69
C THR A 112 18.60 -0.34 25.06
N THR A 113 18.41 -1.11 26.12
CA THR A 113 18.65 -0.64 27.49
C THR A 113 19.40 -1.72 28.23
N ASP A 114 20.54 -1.35 28.81
CA ASP A 114 21.41 -2.22 29.60
C ASP A 114 21.70 -1.57 30.97
N ALA A 115 22.65 -2.14 31.71
CA ALA A 115 23.04 -1.65 33.03
C ALA A 115 23.69 -0.25 33.00
N ASP A 116 24.24 0.16 31.86
CA ASP A 116 24.94 1.44 31.67
C ASP A 116 24.02 2.53 31.09
N GLY A 117 22.83 2.17 30.61
CA GLY A 117 21.76 3.10 30.25
C GLY A 117 21.05 2.75 28.95
N LYS A 118 20.53 3.78 28.26
CA LYS A 118 19.91 3.62 26.93
C LYS A 118 20.96 3.77 25.85
N LYS A 119 21.11 2.74 25.01
CA LYS A 119 21.95 2.78 23.81
C LYS A 119 21.08 2.90 22.57
N ALA A 120 21.53 3.70 21.60
CA ALA A 120 20.87 3.85 20.32
C ALA A 120 21.81 3.40 19.20
N GLU A 121 21.28 2.64 18.24
CA GLU A 121 22.03 2.14 17.09
C GLU A 121 21.18 2.29 15.83
N VAL A 122 21.85 2.45 14.68
CA VAL A 122 21.16 2.47 13.38
C VAL A 122 20.68 1.07 13.03
N ASN A 123 19.40 0.96 12.67
CA ASN A 123 18.81 -0.29 12.19
C ASN A 123 18.94 -0.38 10.66
N TRP A 124 20.06 -0.95 10.21
CA TRP A 124 20.37 -1.11 8.79
C TRP A 124 19.39 -2.04 8.07
N ASP A 125 18.95 -3.13 8.71
CA ASP A 125 17.97 -4.07 8.13
C ASP A 125 16.66 -3.37 7.78
N VAL A 126 16.18 -2.47 8.64
CA VAL A 126 14.94 -1.70 8.38
C VAL A 126 15.15 -0.67 7.26
N ILE A 127 16.35 -0.11 7.11
CA ILE A 127 16.70 0.78 5.99
C ILE A 127 16.71 0.01 4.68
N GLU A 128 17.39 -1.14 4.63
CA GLU A 128 17.47 -1.99 3.45
C GLU A 128 16.09 -2.47 3.03
N ARG A 129 15.27 -2.89 3.99
CA ARG A 129 13.88 -3.26 3.74
C ARG A 129 13.05 -2.10 3.23
N ALA A 130 13.25 -0.87 3.73
CA ALA A 130 12.58 0.31 3.22
C ALA A 130 13.01 0.63 1.78
N ARG A 131 14.30 0.48 1.45
CA ARG A 131 14.83 0.66 0.08
C ARG A 131 14.27 -0.37 -0.88
N PHE A 132 14.17 -1.63 -0.45
CA PHE A 132 13.55 -2.69 -1.22
C PHE A 132 12.08 -2.39 -1.56
N CYS A 133 11.34 -1.81 -0.62
CA CYS A 133 9.94 -1.42 -0.84
C CYS A 133 9.78 -0.13 -1.68
N ALA A 134 10.86 0.63 -1.90
CA ALA A 134 10.79 1.97 -2.49
C ALA A 134 10.30 1.90 -3.94
N GLY A 135 9.35 2.76 -4.28
CA GLY A 135 8.78 2.81 -5.63
C GLY A 135 7.55 1.93 -5.84
N PHE A 136 7.31 0.93 -5.00
CA PHE A 136 6.11 0.12 -5.07
C PHE A 136 4.90 0.82 -4.44
N LYS A 137 3.71 0.54 -4.95
CA LYS A 137 2.44 0.85 -4.29
C LYS A 137 1.49 -0.33 -4.49
N GLY A 138 0.98 -0.89 -3.41
CA GLY A 138 0.07 -2.03 -3.46
C GLY A 138 -1.40 -1.62 -3.46
N TYR A 139 -2.24 -2.47 -4.03
CA TYR A 139 -3.69 -2.35 -4.08
C TYR A 139 -4.30 -3.72 -3.87
N VAL A 140 -5.29 -3.82 -2.98
CA VAL A 140 -5.99 -5.08 -2.66
C VAL A 140 -7.38 -5.00 -3.25
N THR A 141 -7.79 -6.06 -3.94
CA THR A 141 -9.05 -6.10 -4.68
C THR A 141 -9.66 -7.50 -4.65
N ASN A 142 -10.99 -7.57 -4.71
CA ASN A 142 -11.73 -8.79 -4.98
C ASN A 142 -12.20 -8.90 -6.45
N ILE A 143 -11.77 -7.98 -7.31
CA ILE A 143 -12.08 -7.98 -8.74
C ILE A 143 -11.12 -8.94 -9.45
N GLY A 144 -11.67 -9.93 -10.15
CA GLY A 144 -10.91 -10.90 -10.94
C GLY A 144 -10.10 -10.23 -12.05
N ALA A 145 -8.97 -10.85 -12.42
CA ALA A 145 -8.06 -10.35 -13.45
C ALA A 145 -8.71 -10.36 -14.85
N ASP A 146 -9.66 -11.26 -15.08
CA ASP A 146 -10.51 -11.34 -16.27
C ASP A 146 -11.44 -10.12 -16.42
N VAL A 147 -11.85 -9.53 -15.30
CA VAL A 147 -12.72 -8.36 -15.26
C VAL A 147 -11.92 -7.06 -15.32
N MET A 148 -10.78 -7.01 -14.63
CA MET A 148 -9.95 -5.82 -14.53
C MET A 148 -8.49 -6.23 -14.27
N ASP A 149 -7.64 -6.02 -15.27
CA ASP A 149 -6.19 -6.29 -15.16
C ASP A 149 -5.52 -5.33 -14.15
N GLY A 150 -4.25 -5.61 -13.82
CA GLY A 150 -3.50 -4.82 -12.86
C GLY A 150 -3.38 -3.34 -13.21
N ALA A 151 -3.16 -3.03 -14.50
CA ALA A 151 -3.06 -1.65 -14.97
C ALA A 151 -4.38 -0.89 -14.77
N ALA A 152 -5.51 -1.52 -15.09
CA ALA A 152 -6.85 -0.96 -14.89
C ALA A 152 -7.20 -0.78 -13.41
N VAL A 153 -6.75 -1.69 -12.51
CA VAL A 153 -6.87 -1.51 -11.06
C VAL A 153 -6.14 -0.25 -10.60
N VAL A 154 -4.91 -0.04 -11.09
CA VAL A 154 -4.10 1.13 -10.76
C VAL A 154 -4.73 2.41 -11.29
N ALA A 155 -5.20 2.40 -12.53
CA ALA A 155 -5.88 3.53 -13.16
C ALA A 155 -7.16 3.91 -12.40
N ALA A 156 -8.04 2.94 -12.13
CA ALA A 156 -9.27 3.15 -11.38
C ALA A 156 -9.02 3.74 -9.98
N TYR A 157 -7.92 3.34 -9.32
CA TYR A 157 -7.52 3.96 -8.05
C TYR A 157 -7.03 5.40 -8.22
N ARG A 158 -6.23 5.68 -9.26
CA ARG A 158 -5.71 7.04 -9.54
C ARG A 158 -6.84 8.01 -9.89
N ASP A 159 -7.85 7.57 -10.63
CA ASP A 159 -8.99 8.40 -11.02
C ASP A 159 -9.81 8.86 -9.80
N LEU A 160 -9.95 8.01 -8.77
CA LEU A 160 -10.55 8.45 -7.51
C LEU A 160 -9.73 9.58 -6.87
N TRP A 161 -8.40 9.47 -6.87
CA TRP A 161 -7.54 10.48 -6.25
C TRP A 161 -7.62 11.83 -6.97
N HIS A 162 -7.79 11.84 -8.30
CA HIS A 162 -8.05 13.08 -9.06
C HIS A 162 -9.41 13.69 -8.68
N VAL A 163 -10.43 12.87 -8.45
CA VAL A 163 -11.74 13.33 -7.99
C VAL A 163 -11.65 13.89 -6.56
N GLU A 164 -10.99 13.20 -5.62
CA GLU A 164 -10.74 13.68 -4.26
C GLU A 164 -9.87 14.94 -4.22
N GLU A 165 -8.87 15.06 -5.09
CA GLU A 165 -8.03 16.26 -5.23
C GLU A 165 -8.83 17.45 -5.75
N SER A 166 -9.71 17.22 -6.74
CA SER A 166 -10.64 18.22 -7.26
C SER A 166 -11.63 18.67 -6.18
N PHE A 167 -12.12 17.75 -5.34
CA PHE A 167 -12.93 18.09 -4.16
C PHE A 167 -12.12 18.78 -3.06
N ARG A 168 -10.83 18.48 -2.88
CA ARG A 168 -9.95 19.18 -1.92
C ARG A 168 -9.67 20.62 -2.36
N MET A 169 -9.55 20.86 -3.66
CA MET A 169 -9.50 22.22 -4.23
C MET A 169 -10.84 22.94 -4.06
N ALA A 170 -11.96 22.21 -4.14
CA ALA A 170 -13.31 22.74 -3.89
C ALA A 170 -13.72 22.80 -2.40
N LYS A 171 -12.89 22.31 -1.46
CA LYS A 171 -13.12 22.34 -0.01
C LYS A 171 -12.79 23.70 0.61
N GLY A 172 -13.36 24.73 -0.01
CA GLY A 172 -13.77 25.92 0.71
C GLY A 172 -15.05 25.72 1.52
N ASP A 173 -15.90 24.71 1.21
CA ASP A 173 -17.29 24.81 1.72
C ASP A 173 -18.09 23.54 2.09
N LEU A 174 -17.62 22.28 1.96
CA LEU A 174 -18.48 21.13 2.34
C LEU A 174 -17.79 20.01 3.14
N GLN A 175 -18.29 19.85 4.38
CA GLN A 175 -18.00 18.79 5.35
C GLN A 175 -18.71 17.48 4.99
N ALA A 176 -18.29 16.83 3.92
CA ALA A 176 -18.61 15.42 3.69
C ALA A 176 -17.35 14.67 3.20
N ARG A 177 -17.03 13.55 3.84
CA ARG A 177 -16.01 12.61 3.36
C ARG A 177 -16.66 11.72 2.30
N PRO A 178 -16.25 11.79 1.02
CA PRO A 178 -16.92 11.02 -0.02
C PRO A 178 -16.55 9.52 0.06
N ILE A 179 -17.55 8.66 0.20
CA ILE A 179 -17.44 7.21 -0.05
C ILE A 179 -18.05 6.97 -1.42
N PHE A 180 -17.23 6.67 -2.43
CA PHE A 180 -17.73 6.43 -3.79
C PHE A 180 -18.11 4.97 -4.00
N HIS A 181 -19.42 4.73 -4.05
CA HIS A 181 -20.03 3.44 -4.34
C HIS A 181 -20.54 3.44 -5.79
N ARG A 182 -19.80 2.81 -6.71
CA ARG A 182 -20.31 2.48 -8.05
C ARG A 182 -21.16 1.21 -7.93
N LYS A 183 -22.48 1.34 -7.78
CA LYS A 183 -23.41 0.23 -8.06
C LYS A 183 -23.31 -0.06 -9.55
N ARG A 184 -23.13 -1.34 -9.88
CA ARG A 184 -23.32 -1.82 -11.24
C ARG A 184 -24.84 -1.96 -11.38
N GLU A 185 -25.48 -1.06 -12.13
CA GLU A 185 -26.83 -1.36 -12.62
C GLU A 185 -26.69 -2.54 -13.58
N SER A 186 -27.27 -3.67 -13.20
CA SER A 186 -27.61 -4.74 -14.13
C SER A 186 -28.84 -4.29 -14.90
N ILE A 187 -28.68 -3.97 -16.18
CA ILE A 187 -29.78 -4.10 -17.12
C ILE A 187 -29.44 -5.33 -17.94
N ASP A 188 -29.98 -6.46 -17.50
CA ASP A 188 -30.15 -7.63 -18.35
C ASP A 188 -31.09 -7.23 -19.50
N GLU A 189 -30.50 -7.16 -20.68
CA GLU A 189 -30.93 -7.94 -21.84
C GLU A 189 -32.44 -8.22 -21.96
N TYR A 190 -33.11 -7.47 -22.85
CA TYR A 190 -34.20 -8.04 -23.64
C TYR A 190 -33.65 -8.31 -25.05
N SER A 191 -33.49 -9.59 -25.37
CA SER A 191 -33.07 -10.08 -26.68
C SER A 191 -34.18 -9.93 -27.72
N VAL A 192 -33.71 -9.74 -28.95
CA VAL A 192 -34.35 -9.66 -30.28
C VAL A 192 -35.32 -10.81 -30.57
N PHE A 193 -36.55 -10.52 -31.05
CA PHE A 193 -37.10 -10.77 -32.41
C PHE A 193 -38.59 -10.43 -32.47
#